data_AF-A0A3B8XSU4-F1
#
_entry.id   AF-A0A3B8XSU4-F1
#
_cell.length_a   1.000
_cell.length_b   1.000
_cell.length_c   1.000
_cell.angle_alpha   90.00
_cell.angle_beta   90.00
_cell.angle_gamma   90.00
#
_symmetry.space_group_name_H-M   'P 1'
#
loop_
_entity.id
_entity.type
_entity.pdbx_description
1 polymer ?
#
loop_
_entity_poly.entity_id
_entity_poly.type
_entity_poly.pdbx_seq_one_letter_code
_entity_poly.pdbx_strand_id
1 'polypeptide(L)'
;SMNYRSVMAHGVPEVVAEEGEKARVLDLFTRKVREGRPYDIRPTNAQEAKATTVLRLPLLEVAAKIRTGGPIDDAEDMDLPVWAGVIPMQVTFGEPVRDIAPVAAE
;
A
#
# COMPACT_ATOMS: atom_id res chain seq x y z
N SER A 1 5.76 -20.66 11.77
CA SER A 1 6.12 -19.87 10.55
C SER A 1 4.89 -19.06 10.08
N MET A 2 5.03 -18.17 9.09
CA MET A 2 3.90 -17.44 8.49
C MET A 2 3.98 -17.47 6.96
N ASN A 3 2.84 -17.47 6.29
CA ASN A 3 2.79 -17.19 4.86
C ASN A 3 2.75 -15.67 4.65
N TYR A 4 3.63 -15.16 3.79
CA TYR A 4 3.79 -13.73 3.53
C TYR A 4 4.39 -13.45 2.16
N ARG A 5 4.32 -12.18 1.75
CA ARG A 5 5.05 -11.60 0.63
C ARG A 5 5.70 -10.32 1.13
N SER A 6 7.00 -10.16 0.90
CA SER A 6 7.76 -8.98 1.33
C SER A 6 8.75 -8.56 0.24
N VAL A 7 8.99 -7.25 0.16
CA VAL A 7 9.94 -6.62 -0.74
C VAL A 7 10.75 -5.59 0.06
N MET A 8 12.07 -5.63 -0.08
CA MET A 8 12.98 -4.58 0.37
C MET A 8 13.55 -3.90 -0.87
N ALA A 9 13.40 -2.58 -0.96
CA ALA A 9 13.95 -1.76 -2.03
C ALA A 9 14.99 -0.80 -1.45
N HIS A 10 16.19 -0.79 -2.02
CA HIS A 10 17.31 0.03 -1.59
C HIS A 10 17.60 1.11 -2.63
N GLY A 11 18.05 2.27 -2.15
CA GLY A 11 18.46 3.39 -2.98
C GLY A 11 18.26 4.74 -2.31
N VAL A 12 18.67 5.80 -3.00
CA VAL A 12 18.46 7.18 -2.58
C VAL A 12 17.25 7.72 -3.36
N PRO A 13 16.18 8.16 -2.68
CA PRO A 13 15.04 8.74 -3.37
C PRO A 13 15.40 10.11 -3.98
N GLU A 14 14.80 10.40 -5.13
CA GLU A 14 14.92 11.68 -5.82
C GLU A 14 13.65 12.51 -5.65
N VAL A 15 13.78 13.82 -5.58
CA VAL A 15 12.64 14.75 -5.55
C VAL A 15 12.04 14.89 -6.95
N VAL A 16 10.72 14.75 -7.05
CA VAL A 16 9.97 15.11 -8.26
C VAL A 16 9.71 16.62 -8.24
N ALA A 17 10.61 17.37 -8.90
CA ALA A 17 10.63 18.83 -8.84
C ALA A 17 9.75 19.53 -9.89
N GLU A 18 9.54 18.90 -11.05
CA GLU A 18 8.75 19.48 -12.14
C GLU A 18 7.26 19.48 -11.76
N GLU A 19 6.59 20.61 -11.91
CA GLU A 19 5.24 20.84 -11.37
C GLU A 19 4.18 19.98 -12.08
N GLY A 20 4.27 19.81 -13.40
CA GLY A 20 3.38 18.96 -14.18
C GLY A 20 3.51 17.48 -13.80
N GLU A 21 4.74 16.98 -13.69
CA GLU A 21 5.06 15.61 -13.29
C GLU A 21 4.61 15.34 -11.85
N LYS A 22 4.82 16.31 -10.96
CA LYS A 22 4.36 16.22 -9.57
C LYS A 22 2.83 16.10 -9.48
N ALA A 23 2.10 16.94 -10.22
CA ALA A 23 0.64 16.86 -10.29
C ALA A 23 0.19 15.50 -10.85
N ARG A 24 0.85 15.02 -11.92
CA ARG A 24 0.57 13.70 -12.51
C ARG A 24 0.82 12.55 -11.54
N VAL A 25 1.90 12.58 -10.76
CA VAL A 25 2.21 11.53 -9.77
C VAL A 25 1.19 11.53 -8.62
N LEU A 26 0.76 12.71 -8.15
CA LEU A 26 -0.28 12.81 -7.12
C LEU A 26 -1.64 12.30 -7.60
N ASP A 27 -1.98 12.54 -8.88
CA ASP A 27 -3.17 11.98 -9.52
C ASP A 27 -3.10 10.44 -9.54
N LEU A 28 -1.98 9.87 -10.01
CA LEU A 28 -1.76 8.42 -10.03
C LEU A 28 -1.80 7.80 -8.63
N PHE A 29 -1.24 8.48 -7.63
CA PHE A 29 -1.31 8.03 -6.24
C PHE A 29 -2.76 7.95 -5.75
N THR A 30 -3.56 8.97 -6.03
CA THR A 30 -4.99 9.00 -5.70
C THR A 30 -5.77 7.89 -6.39
N ARG A 31 -5.48 7.61 -7.69
CA ARG A 31 -6.08 6.47 -8.41
C ARG A 31 -5.75 5.12 -7.79
N LYS A 32 -4.54 4.95 -7.24
CA LYS A 32 -4.13 3.71 -6.57
C LYS A 32 -4.93 3.44 -5.29
N VAL A 33 -5.38 4.51 -4.61
CA VAL A 33 -6.25 4.38 -3.42
C VAL A 33 -7.67 4.00 -3.84
N ARG A 34 -8.22 4.69 -4.84
CA ARG A 34 -9.52 4.36 -5.43
C ARG A 34 -9.54 4.77 -6.89
N GLU A 35 -9.84 3.81 -7.75
CA GLU A 35 -10.04 4.08 -9.17
C GLU A 35 -11.13 5.14 -9.38
N GLY A 36 -10.92 6.05 -10.32
CA GLY A 36 -11.85 7.15 -10.61
C GLY A 36 -11.81 8.33 -9.63
N ARG A 37 -11.22 8.18 -8.43
CA ARG A 37 -11.23 9.23 -7.38
C ARG A 37 -10.77 10.62 -7.84
N PRO A 38 -9.74 10.78 -8.69
CA PRO A 38 -9.32 12.12 -9.08
C PRO A 38 -10.36 12.89 -9.91
N TYR A 39 -11.28 12.19 -10.57
CA TYR A 39 -12.37 12.82 -11.33
C TYR A 39 -13.55 13.23 -10.43
N ASP A 40 -13.61 12.74 -9.19
CA ASP A 40 -14.68 13.04 -8.22
C ASP A 40 -14.37 14.26 -7.33
N ILE A 41 -13.19 14.85 -7.48
CA ILE A 41 -12.70 15.95 -6.63
C ILE A 41 -12.17 17.09 -7.49
N ARG A 42 -12.05 18.28 -6.90
CA ARG A 42 -11.36 19.38 -7.57
C ARG A 42 -9.88 19.01 -7.78
N PRO A 43 -9.23 19.52 -8.85
CA PRO A 43 -7.79 19.39 -9.01
C PRO A 43 -7.01 20.00 -7.83
N THR A 44 -5.82 19.45 -7.60
CA THR A 44 -4.84 20.01 -6.66
C THR A 44 -4.48 21.43 -7.06
N ASN A 45 -4.55 22.37 -6.11
CA ASN A 45 -4.18 23.76 -6.36
C ASN A 45 -2.68 23.99 -6.15
N ALA A 46 -2.17 25.16 -6.58
CA ALA A 46 -0.75 25.49 -6.50
C ALA A 46 -0.21 25.54 -5.05
N GLN A 47 -1.03 25.91 -4.07
CA GLN A 47 -0.61 25.97 -2.67
C GLN A 47 -0.45 24.55 -2.08
N GLU A 48 -1.41 23.67 -2.35
CA GLU A 48 -1.35 22.25 -1.98
C GLU A 48 -0.17 21.55 -2.64
N ALA A 49 0.06 21.83 -3.93
CA ALA A 49 1.20 21.30 -4.66
C ALA A 49 2.53 21.78 -4.06
N LYS A 50 2.65 23.05 -3.68
CA LYS A 50 3.87 23.58 -3.02
C LYS A 50 4.10 22.98 -1.64
N ALA A 51 3.02 22.73 -0.87
CA ALA A 51 3.10 22.17 0.48
C ALA A 51 3.45 20.67 0.52
N THR A 52 3.37 19.96 -0.60
CA THR A 52 3.59 18.50 -0.67
C THR A 52 4.93 18.19 -1.33
N THR A 53 5.79 17.35 -0.76
CA THR A 53 6.99 16.86 -1.47
C THR A 53 6.75 15.45 -1.99
N VAL A 54 7.01 15.22 -3.27
CA VAL A 54 6.90 13.89 -3.90
C VAL A 54 8.30 13.34 -4.12
N LEU A 55 8.52 12.12 -3.65
CA LEU A 55 9.77 11.39 -3.80
C LEU A 55 9.55 10.20 -4.74
N ARG A 56 10.53 9.92 -5.60
CA ARG A 56 10.59 8.70 -6.41
C ARG A 56 11.82 7.90 -6.02
N LEU A 57 11.65 6.59 -5.85
CA LEU A 57 12.75 5.66 -5.61
C LEU A 57 12.90 4.76 -6.84
N PRO A 58 14.02 4.83 -7.59
CA PRO A 58 14.33 3.86 -8.62
C PRO A 58 14.43 2.46 -8.01
N LEU A 59 13.68 1.50 -8.56
CA LEU A 59 13.71 0.11 -8.10
C LEU A 59 14.86 -0.66 -8.78
N LEU A 60 16.09 -0.19 -8.57
CA LEU A 60 17.31 -0.77 -9.16
C LEU A 60 17.88 -1.90 -8.30
N GLU A 61 17.83 -1.75 -6.97
CA GLU A 61 18.29 -2.74 -6.00
C GLU A 61 17.11 -3.20 -5.15
N VAL A 62 16.63 -4.43 -5.39
CA VAL A 62 15.43 -4.96 -4.76
C VAL A 62 15.61 -6.43 -4.37
N ALA A 63 15.22 -6.79 -3.15
CA ALA A 63 15.12 -8.16 -2.68
C ALA A 63 13.67 -8.50 -2.35
N ALA A 64 13.18 -9.64 -2.83
CA ALA A 64 11.82 -10.11 -2.55
C ALA A 64 11.85 -11.50 -1.90
N LYS A 65 10.93 -11.74 -0.97
CA LYS A 65 10.76 -13.04 -0.33
C LYS A 65 9.29 -13.38 -0.19
N ILE A 66 8.97 -14.62 -0.55
CA ILE A 66 7.63 -15.18 -0.46
C ILE A 66 7.71 -16.48 0.31
N ARG A 67 6.78 -16.68 1.26
CA ARG A 67 6.50 -17.98 1.84
C ARG A 67 5.02 -18.30 1.67
N THR A 68 4.75 -19.48 1.15
CA THR A 68 3.41 -20.07 1.02
C THR A 68 3.46 -21.55 1.44
N GLY A 69 2.30 -22.20 1.55
CA GLY A 69 2.21 -23.62 1.91
C GLY A 69 2.10 -23.90 3.42
N GLY A 70 2.11 -25.19 3.76
CA GLY A 70 1.91 -25.71 5.11
C GLY A 70 3.13 -25.60 6.03
N PRO A 71 3.02 -26.14 7.26
CA PRO A 71 4.18 -26.51 8.08
C PRO A 71 5.12 -27.47 7.32
N ILE A 72 6.39 -27.46 7.69
CA ILE A 72 7.39 -28.42 7.24
C ILE A 72 7.94 -28.99 8.54
N ASP A 73 7.42 -30.15 8.93
CA ASP A 73 7.73 -30.81 10.19
C ASP A 73 8.70 -31.97 9.93
N ASP A 74 9.47 -32.34 10.96
CA ASP A 74 10.44 -33.43 10.86
C ASP A 74 9.72 -34.80 10.89
N ALA A 75 10.36 -35.83 10.34
CA ALA A 75 9.73 -37.15 10.18
C ALA A 75 9.28 -37.78 11.52
N GLU A 76 9.98 -37.47 12.61
CA GLU A 76 9.67 -37.97 13.96
C GLU A 76 8.40 -37.33 14.57
N ASP A 77 7.98 -36.17 14.07
CA ASP A 77 6.82 -35.44 14.58
C ASP A 77 5.50 -35.86 13.91
N MET A 78 5.58 -36.56 12.78
CA MET A 78 4.42 -36.84 11.92
C MET A 78 3.36 -37.73 12.56
N ASP A 79 3.74 -38.55 13.56
CA ASP A 79 2.84 -39.45 14.28
C ASP A 79 2.26 -38.82 15.56
N LEU A 80 2.67 -37.59 15.92
CA LEU A 80 2.15 -36.90 17.10
C LEU A 80 0.66 -36.57 16.90
N PRO A 81 -0.21 -36.85 17.89
CA PRO A 81 -1.65 -36.63 17.77
C PRO A 81 -2.01 -35.15 18.00
N VAL A 82 -1.44 -34.25 17.20
CA VAL A 82 -1.63 -32.80 17.29
C VAL A 82 -2.07 -32.22 15.95
N TRP A 83 -2.74 -31.06 15.99
CA TRP A 83 -3.14 -30.37 14.76
C TRP A 83 -1.99 -29.51 14.23
N ALA A 84 -1.73 -29.62 12.92
CA ALA A 84 -0.80 -28.77 12.19
C ALA A 84 -1.46 -28.26 10.90
N GLY A 85 -1.25 -26.99 10.55
CA GLY A 85 -1.88 -26.40 9.38
C GLY A 85 -1.59 -24.92 9.20
N VAL A 86 -2.39 -24.27 8.35
CA VAL A 86 -2.31 -22.84 8.08
C VAL A 86 -3.63 -22.19 8.46
N ILE A 87 -3.55 -21.11 9.22
CA ILE A 87 -4.68 -20.19 9.44
C ILE A 87 -4.51 -19.04 8.43
N PRO A 88 -5.36 -18.91 7.41
CA PRO A 88 -5.25 -17.83 6.44
C PRO A 88 -5.56 -16.47 7.08
N MET A 89 -4.79 -15.45 6.71
CA MET A 89 -5.02 -14.06 7.11
C MET A 89 -5.33 -13.21 5.88
N GLN A 90 -6.33 -12.33 6.00
CA GLN A 90 -6.76 -11.43 4.94
C GLN A 90 -6.87 -10.01 5.50
N VAL A 91 -6.61 -9.02 4.64
CA VAL A 91 -6.88 -7.60 4.94
C VAL A 91 -8.12 -7.21 4.17
N THR A 92 -9.15 -6.76 4.88
CA THR A 92 -10.43 -6.33 4.30
C THR A 92 -10.74 -4.91 4.75
N PHE A 93 -11.41 -4.13 3.89
CA PHE A 93 -11.97 -2.86 4.31
C PHE A 93 -13.23 -3.10 5.16
N GLY A 94 -13.44 -2.25 6.16
CA GLY A 94 -14.71 -2.19 6.90
C GLY A 94 -15.74 -1.32 6.17
N GLU A 95 -16.93 -1.19 6.77
CA GLU A 95 -17.99 -0.33 6.25
C GLU A 95 -17.56 1.15 6.23
N PRO A 96 -17.79 1.89 5.13
CA PRO A 96 -17.51 3.32 5.08
C PRO A 96 -18.34 4.09 6.10
N VAL A 97 -17.66 4.90 6.93
CA VAL A 97 -18.33 5.83 7.84
C VAL A 97 -18.41 7.20 7.18
N ARG A 98 -19.63 7.72 7.04
CA ARG A 98 -19.88 9.02 6.42
C ARG A 98 -19.43 10.15 7.35
N ASP A 99 -18.78 11.16 6.78
CA ASP A 99 -18.55 12.43 7.48
C ASP A 99 -19.89 13.14 7.75
N ILE A 100 -20.13 13.51 9.01
CA ILE A 100 -21.33 14.20 9.48
C ILE A 100 -21.10 15.68 9.76
N ALA A 101 -20.01 16.27 9.25
CA ALA A 101 -19.75 17.70 9.40
C ALA A 101 -21.00 18.53 9.03
N PRO A 102 -21.47 19.44 9.90
CA PRO A 102 -22.55 20.34 9.55
C PRO A 102 -22.09 21.17 8.36
N VAL A 103 -22.89 21.21 7.30
CA VAL A 103 -22.69 22.16 6.20
C VAL A 103 -22.67 23.54 6.86
N ALA A 104 -21.55 24.26 6.76
CA ALA A 104 -21.47 25.62 7.27
C ALA A 104 -22.64 26.41 6.68
N ALA A 105 -23.49 26.99 7.54
CA ALA A 105 -24.58 27.85 7.10
C ALA A 105 -23.96 29.03 6.32
N GLU A 106 -24.47 29.28 5.12
CA GLU A 106 -24.17 30.46 4.30
C GLU A 106 -24.43 31.78 5.07
#